data_AF-A0A526VD68-F1
#
_entry.id   AF-A0A526VD68-F1
#
_cell.length_a   1.000
_cell.length_b   1.000
_cell.length_c   1.000
_cell.angle_alpha   90.00
_cell.angle_beta   90.00
_cell.angle_gamma   90.00
#
_symmetry.space_group_name_H-M   'P 1'
#
loop_
_entity.id
_entity.type
_entity.pdbx_description
1 polymer ?
#
loop_
_entity_poly.entity_id
_entity_poly.type
_entity_poly.pdbx_seq_one_letter_code
_entity_poly.pdbx_strand_id
1 'polypeptide(L)'
;LLPADPVRQIAGRSATPQTVENIRQQLGLDQPFIVQYWRYLTKLVSGDLGRSYIQRSEVTELIVSRLPASLLLMVGAILCELLLG
;
A
#
# COMPACT_ATOMS: atom_id res chain seq x y z
N LEU A 1 -16.14 13.99 8.90
CA LEU A 1 -15.18 12.91 9.27
C LEU A 1 -15.34 11.82 8.23
N LEU A 2 -14.33 11.58 7.38
CA LEU A 2 -14.36 10.44 6.47
C LEU A 2 -14.44 9.16 7.33
N PRO A 3 -15.37 8.23 7.07
CA PRO A 3 -15.56 7.02 7.88
C PRO A 3 -14.29 6.16 8.03
N ALA A 4 -13.30 6.36 7.15
CA ALA A 4 -12.00 5.69 7.17
C ALA A 4 -10.85 6.71 6.99
N ASP A 5 -10.48 7.41 8.06
CA ASP A 5 -9.22 8.17 8.08
C ASP A 5 -8.04 7.17 8.16
N PRO A 6 -7.18 7.07 7.13
CA PRO A 6 -6.04 6.15 7.15
C PRO A 6 -5.11 6.43 8.33
N VAL A 7 -4.98 7.68 8.76
CA VAL A 7 -4.13 8.05 9.90
C VAL A 7 -4.62 7.38 11.19
N ARG A 8 -5.94 7.28 11.40
CA ARG A 8 -6.49 6.59 12.57
C ARG A 8 -6.34 5.07 12.48
N GLN A 9 -6.34 4.50 11.28
CA GLN A 9 -6.03 3.07 11.13
C GLN A 9 -4.57 2.77 11.50
N ILE A 10 -3.66 3.66 11.10
CA ILE A 10 -2.22 3.55 11.38
C ILE A 10 -1.94 3.79 12.88
N ALA A 11 -2.51 4.84 13.46
CA ALA A 11 -2.31 5.22 14.85
C ALA A 11 -2.89 4.19 15.84
N GLY A 12 -3.92 3.45 15.42
CA GLY A 12 -4.66 2.51 16.26
C GLY A 12 -5.86 3.14 16.96
N ARG A 13 -6.79 2.30 17.42
CA ARG A 13 -8.09 2.72 17.95
C ARG A 13 -8.00 3.58 19.22
N SER A 14 -6.94 3.42 20.00
CA SER A 14 -6.73 4.13 21.28
C SER A 14 -5.73 5.29 21.18
N ALA A 15 -5.34 5.71 19.97
CA ALA A 15 -4.40 6.81 19.79
C ALA A 15 -4.99 8.15 20.23
N THR A 16 -4.19 8.96 20.93
CA THR A 16 -4.58 10.32 21.29
C THR A 16 -4.68 11.21 20.04
N PRO A 17 -5.49 12.28 20.06
CA PRO A 17 -5.57 13.22 18.94
C PRO A 17 -4.21 13.79 18.53
N GLN A 18 -3.32 14.03 19.51
CA GLN A 18 -1.95 14.50 19.25
C GLN A 18 -1.13 13.47 18.47
N THR A 19 -1.23 12.18 18.81
CA THR A 19 -0.55 11.12 18.06
C THR A 19 -1.05 11.01 16.62
N VAL A 20 -2.37 11.15 16.41
CA VAL A 20 -2.96 11.16 15.06
C VAL A 20 -2.42 12.33 14.24
N GLU A 21 -2.37 13.54 14.80
CA GLU A 21 -1.85 14.71 14.08
C GLU A 21 -0.36 14.59 13.78
N ASN A 22 0.42 14.06 14.73
CA ASN A 22 1.85 13.79 14.51
C ASN A 22 2.06 12.80 13.35
N ILE A 23 1.27 11.73 13.28
CA ILE A 23 1.36 10.76 12.17
C ILE A 23 0.94 11.42 10.85
N ARG A 24 -0.11 12.26 10.87
CA ARG A 24 -0.57 12.98 9.68
C ARG A 24 0.55 13.85 9.09
N GLN A 25 1.24 14.61 9.93
CA GLN A 25 2.39 15.43 9.52
C GLN A 25 3.58 14.58 9.07
N GLN A 26 3.90 13.50 9.77
CA GLN A 26 4.98 12.58 9.37
C GLN A 26 4.75 11.94 8.00
N LEU A 27 3.49 11.64 7.67
CA LEU A 27 3.10 11.10 6.37
C LEU A 27 2.89 12.19 5.31
N GLY A 28 2.97 13.47 5.71
CA GLY A 28 2.73 14.63 4.86
C GLY A 28 1.32 14.67 4.28
N LEU A 29 0.33 14.18 5.04
CA LEU A 29 -1.09 14.11 4.67
C LEU A 29 -1.84 15.42 4.98
N ASP A 30 -1.18 16.35 5.67
CA ASP A 30 -1.57 17.74 5.90
C ASP A 30 -1.32 18.65 4.68
N GLN A 31 -0.52 18.19 3.72
CA GLN A 31 -0.15 18.96 2.52
C GLN A 31 -1.26 18.95 1.45
N PRO A 32 -1.26 19.88 0.48
CA PRO A 32 -2.20 19.85 -0.64
C PRO A 32 -2.12 18.53 -1.42
N PHE A 33 -3.28 18.01 -1.84
CA PHE A 33 -3.38 16.70 -2.52
C PHE A 33 -2.42 16.55 -3.72
N ILE A 34 -2.27 17.62 -4.52
CA ILE A 34 -1.37 17.64 -5.69
C ILE A 34 0.08 17.35 -5.26
N VAL A 35 0.53 17.91 -4.14
CA VAL A 35 1.89 17.68 -3.61
C VAL A 35 2.06 16.24 -3.14
N GLN A 36 1.04 15.70 -2.45
CA GLN A 36 1.05 14.30 -2.00
C GLN A 36 1.14 13.34 -3.18
N TYR A 37 0.32 13.58 -4.22
CA TYR A 37 0.27 12.74 -5.41
C TYR A 37 1.56 12.82 -6.22
N TRP A 38 2.13 14.02 -6.39
CA TRP A 38 3.41 14.19 -7.07
C TRP A 38 4.54 13.47 -6.35
N ARG A 39 4.60 13.57 -5.01
CA ARG A 39 5.57 12.84 -4.17
C ARG A 39 5.40 11.32 -4.33
N TYR A 40 4.16 10.84 -4.34
CA TYR A 40 3.86 9.43 -4.57
C TYR A 40 4.34 8.96 -5.95
N LEU A 41 4.00 9.68 -7.02
CA LEU A 41 4.42 9.33 -8.38
C LEU A 41 5.94 9.31 -8.52
N THR A 42 6.63 10.31 -7.96
CA THR A 42 8.11 10.40 -8.02
C THR A 42 8.76 9.18 -7.34
N LYS A 43 8.23 8.75 -6.19
CA LYS A 43 8.67 7.53 -5.50
C LYS A 43 8.38 6.27 -6.32
N LEU A 44 7.16 6.18 -6.84
CA LEU A 44 6.70 5.05 -7.66
C LEU A 44 7.61 4.81 -8.87
N VAL A 45 7.93 5.85 -9.63
CA VAL A 45 8.82 5.72 -10.81
C VAL A 45 10.27 5.43 -10.43
N SER A 46 10.66 5.73 -9.19
CA SER A 46 11.98 5.37 -8.63
C SER A 46 12.02 3.95 -8.06
N GLY A 47 10.91 3.20 -8.15
CA GLY A 47 10.78 1.84 -7.61
C GLY A 47 10.42 1.78 -6.12
N ASP A 48 10.18 2.93 -5.48
CA ASP A 48 9.68 3.00 -4.10
C ASP A 48 8.15 2.92 -4.11
N LEU A 49 7.62 1.71 -3.91
CA LEU A 49 6.18 1.44 -3.76
C LEU A 49 5.65 1.86 -2.37
N GLY A 50 6.53 2.27 -1.46
CA GLY A 50 6.22 2.61 -0.09
C GLY A 50 6.04 1.40 0.84
N ARG A 51 5.54 1.69 2.04
CA ARG A 51 5.27 0.71 3.09
C ARG A 51 3.80 0.38 3.21
N SER A 52 3.51 -0.90 3.44
CA SER A 52 2.20 -1.33 3.92
C SER A 52 2.06 -0.96 5.39
N TYR A 53 1.13 -0.06 5.71
CA TYR A 53 0.90 0.31 7.10
C TYR A 53 0.20 -0.79 7.92
N ILE A 54 -0.51 -1.70 7.25
CA ILE A 54 -1.19 -2.84 7.89
C ILE A 54 -0.18 -3.93 8.22
N GLN A 55 0.65 -4.32 7.24
CA GLN A 55 1.62 -5.40 7.39
C GLN A 55 2.97 -4.94 7.95
N ARG A 56 3.18 -3.62 8.08
CA ARG A 56 4.40 -2.98 8.61
C ARG A 56 5.68 -3.39 7.87
N SER A 57 5.57 -3.68 6.59
CA SER A 57 6.67 -4.09 5.70
C SER A 57 6.64 -3.31 4.38
N GLU A 58 7.72 -3.43 3.60
CA GLU A 58 7.78 -2.81 2.27
C GLU A 58 6.80 -3.47 1.31
N VAL A 59 6.12 -2.67 0.48
CA VAL A 59 5.14 -3.19 -0.49
C VAL A 59 5.83 -4.11 -1.51
N THR A 60 7.07 -3.80 -1.90
CA THR A 60 7.84 -4.63 -2.84
C THR A 60 8.07 -6.05 -2.31
N GLU A 61 8.41 -6.20 -1.03
CA GLU A 61 8.61 -7.50 -0.39
C GLU A 61 7.31 -8.33 -0.38
N LEU A 62 6.19 -7.66 -0.11
CA LEU A 62 4.86 -8.27 -0.11
C LEU A 62 4.42 -8.74 -1.49
N ILE A 63 4.80 -8.01 -2.55
CA ILE A 63 4.52 -8.40 -3.93
C ILE A 63 5.41 -9.58 -4.32
N VAL A 64 6.73 -9.47 -4.11
CA VAL A 64 7.70 -10.50 -4.50
C VAL A 64 7.41 -11.84 -3.81
N SER A 65 7.01 -11.81 -2.54
CA SER A 65 6.65 -13.03 -1.80
C SER A 65 5.39 -13.74 -2.31
N ARG A 66 4.47 -13.02 -2.96
CA ARG A 66 3.20 -13.58 -3.49
C ARG A 66 3.24 -13.86 -4.99
N LEU A 67 4.11 -13.16 -5.72
CA LEU A 67 4.23 -13.26 -7.18
C LEU A 67 4.35 -14.71 -7.69
N PRO A 68 5.19 -15.60 -7.11
CA PRO A 68 5.37 -16.95 -7.64
C PRO A 68 4.09 -17.79 -7.59
N ALA A 69 3.30 -17.69 -6.51
CA ALA A 69 2.06 -18.43 -6.38
C ALA A 69 1.01 -17.95 -7.40
N SER A 70 0.87 -16.63 -7.56
CA SER A 70 -0.03 -16.06 -8.58
C SER A 70 0.38 -16.45 -10.00
N LEU A 71 1.68 -16.44 -10.31
CA LEU A 71 2.19 -16.87 -11.60
C LEU A 71 1.95 -18.36 -11.85
N LEU A 72 2.15 -19.21 -10.84
CA LEU A 72 1.89 -20.64 -10.95
C LEU A 72 0.42 -20.92 -11.25
N LEU A 73 -0.49 -20.22 -10.56
CA LEU A 73 -1.93 -20.33 -10.80
C LEU A 73 -2.32 -19.81 -12.19
N MET A 74 -1.76 -18.67 -12.62
CA MET A 74 -2.01 -18.10 -13.95
C MET A 74 -1.56 -19.06 -15.05
N VAL A 75 -0.32 -19.56 -14.97
CA VAL A 75 0.22 -20.50 -15.95
C VAL A 75 -0.56 -21.81 -15.93
N GLY A 76 -0.91 -22.33 -14.75
CA GLY A 76 -1.72 -23.54 -14.62
C GLY A 76 -3.10 -23.38 -15.27
N ALA A 77 -3.77 -22.25 -15.07
CA ALA A 77 -5.06 -21.96 -15.69
C ALA A 77 -4.95 -21.86 -17.22
N ILE A 78 -3.94 -21.15 -17.74
CA ILE A 78 -3.68 -21.06 -19.18
C ILE A 78 -3.42 -22.45 -19.78
N LEU A 79 -2.64 -23.29 -19.09
CA LEU A 79 -2.39 -24.66 -19.55
C LEU A 79 -3.66 -25.51 -19.55
N CYS A 80 -4.49 -25.41 -18.51
CA CYS A 80 -5.77 -26.11 -18.47
C CYS A 80 -6.68 -25.69 -19.62
N GLU A 81 -6.81 -24.38 -19.89
CA GLU A 81 -7.59 -23.84 -21.02
C GLU A 81 -7.05 -24.39 -22.36
N LEU A 82 -5.74 -24.30 -22.59
CA LEU A 82 -5.12 -24.81 -23.82
C LEU A 82 -5.31 -26.33 -24.03
N LEU A 83 -5.37 -27.10 -22.95
CA LEU A 83 -5.53 -28.56 -23.01
C LEU A 83 -6.99 -29.01 -23.12
N LEU A 84 -7.93 -28.27 -22.54
CA LEU A 84 -9.34 -28.67 -22.44
C LEU A 84 -10.25 -27.97 -23.47
N GLY A 85 -9.91 -26.74 -23.88
CA GLY A 85 -10.75 -25.89 -24.74
C GLY A 85 -11.67 -24.98 -23.94
#